data_AF-A0AAE0TK90-F1
#
_entry.id   AF-A0AAE0TK90-F1
#
_cell.length_a   1.000
_cell.length_b   1.000
_cell.length_c   1.000
_cell.angle_alpha   90.00
_cell.angle_beta   90.00
_cell.angle_gamma   90.00
#
_symmetry.space_group_name_H-M   'P 1'
#
loop_
_entity.id
_entity.type
_entity.pdbx_description
1 polymer ?
#
loop_
_entity_poly.entity_id
_entity_poly.type
_entity_poly.pdbx_seq_one_letter_code
_entity_poly.pdbx_strand_id
1 'polypeptide(L)'
;MAAAKVLRLRPLKGLLASGIPVFTYKVYAANGDDSSTTKPKKLTAVNKLPIYENPEEKHQYQYVEEETTTYKKKVSEFRVLVWKQLDSMKTTTDYICEKWEVGVAHTKGAIEYLQNDPGVLPRIGVIAVSGLGGIVLGYKGGVLRKTLLSTTLMLSAAAVCYPNEAVAISTSGYDKVVALAKDFWQSSGPGSSGKSKDESKDKGES
;
A
#
# COMPACT_ATOMS: atom_id res chain seq x y z
N MET A 1 21.57 -59.13 3.52
CA MET A 1 21.10 -58.41 2.32
C MET A 1 20.01 -57.44 2.74
N ALA A 2 20.23 -56.16 2.44
CA ALA A 2 19.40 -55.03 2.83
C ALA A 2 18.24 -54.81 1.85
N ALA A 3 17.12 -54.24 2.34
CA ALA A 3 16.17 -53.51 1.49
C ALA A 3 15.31 -52.56 2.34
N ALA A 4 15.83 -51.38 2.69
CA ALA A 4 15.04 -50.25 3.17
C ALA A 4 14.57 -49.44 1.95
N LYS A 5 13.26 -49.38 1.72
CA LYS A 5 12.68 -48.64 0.59
C LYS A 5 12.56 -47.17 0.98
N VAL A 6 13.50 -46.35 0.52
CA VAL A 6 13.51 -44.90 0.70
C VAL A 6 12.37 -44.28 -0.11
N LEU A 7 11.32 -43.84 0.58
CA LEU A 7 10.24 -43.05 -0.03
C LEU A 7 10.74 -41.60 -0.18
N ARG A 8 11.21 -41.25 -1.38
CA ARG A 8 11.56 -39.86 -1.74
C ARG A 8 10.28 -39.01 -1.79
N LEU A 9 10.03 -38.20 -0.76
CA LEU A 9 9.06 -37.11 -0.81
C LEU A 9 9.62 -35.99 -1.71
N ARG A 10 8.91 -35.67 -2.79
CA ARG A 10 9.16 -34.48 -3.61
C ARG A 10 8.52 -33.27 -2.92
N PRO A 11 9.21 -32.12 -2.77
CA PRO A 11 8.56 -30.92 -2.25
C PRO A 11 7.60 -30.35 -3.30
N LEU A 12 6.30 -30.33 -2.97
CA LEU A 12 5.29 -29.61 -3.74
C LEU A 12 5.55 -28.11 -3.53
N LYS A 13 5.92 -27.42 -4.61
CA LYS A 13 6.01 -25.97 -4.65
C LYS A 13 4.59 -25.39 -4.71
N GLY A 14 4.25 -24.51 -3.77
CA GLY A 14 3.13 -23.58 -3.91
C GLY A 14 2.06 -23.69 -2.82
N LEU A 15 2.12 -22.81 -1.82
CA LEU A 15 1.11 -21.76 -1.59
C LEU A 15 1.60 -20.93 -0.38
N LEU A 16 2.05 -19.71 -0.65
CA LEU A 16 2.45 -18.75 0.36
C LEU A 16 1.15 -18.15 0.94
N ALA A 17 0.52 -18.87 1.86
CA ALA A 17 -0.56 -18.32 2.68
C ALA A 17 0.09 -17.55 3.84
N SER A 18 0.33 -16.26 3.63
CA SER A 18 0.65 -15.31 4.70
C SER A 18 -0.58 -15.09 5.57
N GLY A 19 -0.97 -16.10 6.34
CA GLY A 19 -1.97 -15.98 7.40
C GLY A 19 -1.28 -15.47 8.65
N ILE A 20 -1.73 -14.32 9.17
CA ILE A 20 -1.37 -13.88 10.52
C ILE A 20 -1.84 -14.97 11.49
N PRO A 21 -0.96 -15.63 12.28
CA PRO A 21 -1.41 -16.60 13.26
C PRO A 21 -2.22 -15.85 14.32
N VAL A 22 -3.54 -16.05 14.31
CA VAL A 22 -4.44 -15.56 15.35
C VAL A 22 -4.13 -16.34 16.62
N PHE A 23 -3.29 -15.77 17.48
CA PHE A 23 -2.98 -16.30 18.80
C PHE A 23 -4.20 -16.10 19.71
N THR A 24 -5.02 -17.12 19.86
CA THR A 24 -6.10 -17.13 20.85
C THR A 24 -5.52 -17.49 22.21
N TYR A 25 -5.32 -16.50 23.09
CA TYR A 25 -4.98 -16.77 24.49
C TYR A 25 -6.25 -17.06 25.29
N LYS A 26 -6.36 -18.27 25.84
CA LYS A 26 -7.32 -18.57 26.90
C LYS A 26 -6.69 -18.21 28.24
N VAL A 27 -7.23 -17.19 28.90
CA VAL A 27 -6.90 -16.85 30.28
C VAL A 27 -7.67 -17.82 31.18
N TYR A 28 -6.94 -18.62 31.97
CA TYR A 28 -7.53 -19.41 33.06
C TYR A 28 -7.46 -18.58 34.34
N ALA A 29 -8.62 -18.22 34.88
CA ALA A 29 -8.72 -17.72 36.24
C ALA A 29 -8.61 -18.93 37.19
N ALA A 30 -7.50 -19.01 37.91
CA ALA A 30 -7.42 -19.88 39.09
C ALA A 30 -8.26 -19.23 40.19
N ASN A 31 -9.50 -19.70 40.35
CA ASN A 31 -10.20 -19.51 41.61
C ASN A 31 -9.50 -20.40 42.63
N GLY A 32 -8.99 -19.79 43.70
CA GLY A 32 -8.49 -20.53 44.86
C GLY A 32 -9.62 -21.32 45.49
N ASP A 33 -9.30 -22.56 45.83
CA ASP A 33 -10.21 -23.50 46.47
C ASP A 33 -10.10 -23.31 47.99
N ASP A 34 -11.07 -22.65 48.60
CA ASP A 34 -11.31 -22.74 50.03
C ASP A 34 -12.60 -23.53 50.29
N SER A 35 -12.36 -24.81 50.58
CA SER A 35 -13.19 -25.78 51.30
C SER A 35 -14.54 -25.27 51.83
N SER A 36 -15.65 -25.84 51.34
CA SER A 36 -16.94 -25.76 52.02
C SER A 36 -17.44 -27.15 52.44
N THR A 37 -17.15 -27.49 53.69
CA THR A 37 -17.97 -28.41 54.48
C THR A 37 -19.31 -27.73 54.78
N THR A 38 -20.39 -28.43 54.44
CA THR A 38 -21.79 -28.24 54.81
C THR A 38 -22.01 -27.53 56.16
N LYS A 39 -22.52 -26.28 56.16
CA LYS A 39 -23.31 -25.65 57.25
C LYS A 39 -24.29 -24.59 56.70
N PRO A 40 -25.48 -24.40 57.32
CA PRO A 40 -26.58 -23.60 56.77
C PRO A 40 -26.29 -22.09 56.77
N LYS A 41 -26.75 -21.38 55.73
CA LYS A 41 -26.61 -19.92 55.56
C LYS A 41 -27.30 -19.14 56.68
N LYS A 42 -26.50 -18.42 57.48
CA LYS A 42 -26.97 -17.36 58.40
C LYS A 42 -26.98 -16.03 57.63
N LEU A 43 -28.16 -15.49 57.35
CA LEU A 43 -28.34 -14.23 56.62
C LEU A 43 -27.94 -13.05 57.52
N THR A 44 -26.89 -12.32 57.14
CA THR A 44 -26.46 -11.07 57.78
C THR A 44 -27.08 -9.86 57.07
N ALA A 45 -27.46 -8.84 57.84
CA ALA A 45 -28.11 -7.63 57.33
C ALA A 45 -27.16 -6.77 56.49
N VAL A 46 -27.67 -6.19 55.41
CA VAL A 46 -26.94 -5.42 54.37
C VAL A 46 -26.09 -4.27 54.94
N ASN A 47 -26.52 -3.65 56.05
CA ASN A 47 -25.82 -2.55 56.73
C ASN A 47 -24.59 -2.98 57.56
N LYS A 48 -24.23 -4.26 57.57
CA LYS A 48 -23.04 -4.80 58.21
C LYS A 48 -21.99 -5.28 57.21
N LEU A 49 -22.23 -5.10 55.91
CA LEU A 49 -21.19 -5.28 54.91
C LEU A 49 -20.41 -3.96 54.82
N PRO A 50 -19.09 -3.95 55.08
CA PRO A 50 -18.27 -2.75 54.90
C PRO A 50 -18.17 -2.48 53.40
N ILE A 51 -19.09 -1.69 52.85
CA ILE A 51 -19.12 -1.44 51.41
C ILE A 51 -18.01 -0.45 51.04
N TYR A 52 -17.72 0.56 51.87
CA TYR A 52 -16.54 1.44 51.71
C TYR A 52 -16.18 2.11 53.05
N GLU A 53 -15.42 1.43 53.91
CA GLU A 53 -14.59 2.15 54.88
C GLU A 53 -13.35 2.58 54.10
N ASN A 54 -13.37 3.80 53.54
CA ASN A 54 -12.16 4.41 53.00
C ASN A 54 -11.45 5.04 54.19
N PRO A 55 -10.37 4.44 54.73
CA PRO A 55 -9.73 4.95 55.94
C PRO A 55 -9.27 6.39 55.67
N GLU A 56 -9.95 7.34 56.28
CA GLU A 56 -9.58 8.75 56.28
C GLU A 56 -8.33 8.91 57.14
N GLU A 57 -7.16 8.62 56.58
CA GLU A 57 -5.91 9.11 57.15
C GLU A 57 -4.83 9.14 56.07
N LYS A 58 -4.11 10.26 56.02
CA LYS A 58 -3.07 10.59 55.03
C LYS A 58 -1.94 9.56 55.07
N HIS A 59 -2.11 8.43 54.40
CA HIS A 59 -0.98 7.58 54.05
C HIS A 59 -0.09 8.39 53.11
N GLN A 60 1.12 8.75 53.56
CA GLN A 60 2.14 9.19 52.63
C GLN A 60 2.49 7.99 51.77
N TYR A 61 1.90 7.95 50.57
CA TYR A 61 2.22 6.95 49.57
C TYR A 61 3.66 7.16 49.14
N GLN A 62 4.60 6.42 49.74
CA GLN A 62 5.93 6.29 49.17
C GLN A 62 5.83 5.25 48.08
N TYR A 63 5.92 5.70 46.82
CA TYR A 63 6.03 4.80 45.68
C TYR A 63 7.35 4.03 45.83
N VAL A 64 7.28 2.86 46.46
CA VAL A 64 8.38 1.91 46.47
C VAL A 64 8.37 1.29 45.08
N GLU A 65 9.34 1.71 44.27
CA GLU A 65 9.54 1.15 42.95
C GLU A 65 9.86 -0.33 43.12
N GLU A 66 8.85 -1.19 42.96
CA GLU A 66 8.99 -2.65 43.01
C GLU A 66 10.15 -3.04 42.09
N GLU A 67 11.14 -3.77 42.62
CA GLU A 67 12.25 -4.24 41.81
C GLU A 67 11.70 -5.02 40.62
N THR A 68 11.76 -4.35 39.47
CA THR A 68 11.05 -4.78 38.28
C THR A 68 11.67 -6.10 37.81
N THR A 69 10.97 -7.19 38.08
CA THR A 69 11.33 -8.52 37.61
C THR A 69 11.57 -8.48 36.09
N THR A 70 12.55 -9.25 35.62
CA THR A 70 12.99 -9.27 34.20
C THR A 70 11.83 -9.40 33.21
N TYR A 71 10.78 -10.16 33.55
CA TYR A 71 9.58 -10.32 32.74
C TYR A 71 8.76 -9.02 32.59
N LYS A 72 8.56 -8.25 33.68
CA LYS A 72 7.81 -6.98 33.63
C LYS A 72 8.53 -5.96 32.72
N LYS A 73 9.87 -5.94 32.75
CA LYS A 73 10.69 -5.12 31.84
C LYS A 73 10.48 -5.51 30.39
N LYS A 74 10.53 -6.82 30.08
CA LYS A 74 10.37 -7.32 28.71
C LYS A 74 8.99 -7.03 28.12
N VAL A 75 7.92 -7.14 28.91
CA VAL A 75 6.56 -6.79 28.46
C VAL A 75 6.44 -5.28 28.23
N SER A 76 7.06 -4.46 29.10
CA SER A 76 7.07 -3.01 28.92
C SER A 76 7.84 -2.58 27.67
N GLU A 77 9.03 -3.14 27.45
CA GLU A 77 9.85 -2.95 26.24
C GLU A 77 9.06 -3.33 24.99
N PHE A 78 8.41 -4.51 25.01
CA PHE A 78 7.59 -4.97 23.90
C PHE A 78 6.44 -4.01 23.60
N ARG A 79 5.73 -3.54 24.63
CA ARG A 79 4.64 -2.57 24.47
C ARG A 79 5.13 -1.27 23.80
N VAL A 80 6.28 -0.73 24.22
CA VAL A 80 6.86 0.48 23.63
C VAL A 80 7.26 0.24 22.17
N LEU A 81 7.85 -0.92 21.85
CA LEU A 81 8.21 -1.28 20.48
C LEU A 81 6.98 -1.38 19.57
N VAL A 82 5.91 -2.02 20.05
CA VAL A 82 4.64 -2.13 19.31
C VAL A 82 4.03 -0.76 19.05
N TRP A 83 3.96 0.11 20.06
CA TRP A 83 3.44 1.48 19.87
C TRP A 83 4.27 2.28 18.88
N LYS A 84 5.60 2.23 18.98
CA LYS A 84 6.51 2.91 18.06
C LYS A 84 6.36 2.41 16.61
N GLN A 85 6.17 1.10 16.44
CA GLN A 85 5.95 0.52 15.12
C GLN A 85 4.60 0.92 14.54
N LEU A 86 3.54 0.90 15.35
CA LEU A 86 2.21 1.33 14.94
C LEU A 86 2.18 2.81 14.56
N ASP A 87 2.81 3.70 15.34
CA ASP A 87 2.87 5.13 15.03
C ASP A 87 3.62 5.42 13.74
N SER A 88 4.67 4.65 13.44
CA SER A 88 5.40 4.75 12.17
C SER A 88 4.54 4.30 10.97
N MET A 89 3.62 3.35 11.17
CA MET A 89 2.74 2.85 10.11
C MET A 89 1.49 3.72 9.90
N LYS A 90 0.98 4.39 10.93
CA LYS A 90 -0.19 5.27 10.84
C LYS A 90 0.00 6.36 9.80
N THR A 91 1.13 7.07 9.83
CA THR A 91 1.41 8.18 8.89
C THR A 91 1.38 7.76 7.42
N THR A 92 1.93 6.58 7.12
CA THR A 92 1.91 6.04 5.75
C THR A 92 0.51 5.58 5.35
N THR A 93 -0.23 4.99 6.30
CA THR A 93 -1.60 4.55 6.09
C THR A 93 -2.53 5.74 5.86
N ASP A 94 -2.39 6.81 6.63
CA ASP A 94 -3.17 8.04 6.51
C ASP A 94 -2.92 8.71 5.15
N TYR A 95 -1.67 8.76 4.69
CA TYR A 95 -1.34 9.24 3.35
C TYR A 95 -2.02 8.41 2.25
N ILE A 96 -2.01 7.08 2.38
CA ILE A 96 -2.66 6.19 1.42
C ILE A 96 -4.17 6.40 1.44
N CYS A 97 -4.78 6.50 2.64
CA CYS A 97 -6.21 6.74 2.80
C CYS A 97 -6.64 8.07 2.15
N GLU A 98 -5.90 9.15 2.39
CA GLU A 98 -6.17 10.45 1.78
C GLU A 98 -6.11 10.37 0.24
N LYS A 99 -5.05 9.76 -0.30
CA LYS A 99 -4.92 9.57 -1.75
C LYS A 99 -5.99 8.66 -2.33
N TRP A 100 -6.43 7.65 -1.57
CA TRP A 100 -7.50 6.75 -1.97
C TRP A 100 -8.83 7.50 -2.05
N GLU A 101 -9.17 8.31 -1.05
CA GLU A 101 -10.40 9.11 -1.06
C GLU A 101 -10.43 10.10 -2.22
N VAL A 102 -9.30 10.79 -2.47
CA VAL A 102 -9.13 11.66 -3.64
C VAL A 102 -9.30 10.86 -4.94
N GLY A 103 -8.69 9.69 -5.04
CA GLY A 103 -8.82 8.80 -6.19
C GLY A 103 -10.26 8.36 -6.43
N VAL A 104 -11.00 8.00 -5.37
CA VAL A 104 -12.42 7.62 -5.45
C VAL A 104 -13.26 8.81 -5.88
N ALA A 105 -13.02 10.01 -5.36
CA ALA A 105 -13.73 11.22 -5.75
C ALA A 105 -13.52 11.55 -7.23
N HIS A 106 -12.27 11.53 -7.71
CA HIS A 106 -11.96 11.74 -9.13
C HIS A 106 -12.55 10.67 -10.03
N THR A 107 -12.54 9.40 -9.58
CA THR A 107 -13.11 8.30 -10.35
C THR A 107 -14.62 8.43 -10.51
N LYS A 108 -15.34 8.87 -9.47
CA LYS A 108 -16.79 9.14 -9.56
C LYS A 108 -17.09 10.20 -10.63
N GLY A 109 -16.35 11.31 -10.63
CA GLY A 109 -16.49 12.33 -11.66
C GLY A 109 -16.16 11.84 -13.07
N ALA A 110 -15.12 10.99 -13.21
CA ALA A 110 -14.78 10.38 -14.48
C ALA A 110 -15.85 9.40 -14.98
N ILE A 111 -16.49 8.64 -14.09
CA ILE A 111 -17.60 7.73 -14.43
C ILE A 111 -18.82 8.52 -14.90
N GLU A 112 -19.20 9.59 -14.20
CA GLU A 112 -20.30 10.46 -14.61
C GLU A 112 -20.04 11.07 -15.99
N TYR A 113 -18.83 11.58 -16.23
CA TYR A 113 -18.43 12.08 -17.55
C TYR A 113 -18.55 11.00 -18.64
N LEU A 114 -18.07 9.79 -18.35
CA LEU A 114 -18.07 8.67 -19.28
C LEU A 114 -19.48 8.15 -19.60
N GLN A 115 -20.43 8.31 -18.68
CA GLN A 115 -21.85 7.97 -18.90
C GLN A 115 -22.60 9.03 -19.70
N ASN A 116 -22.23 10.30 -19.57
CA ASN A 116 -22.88 11.40 -20.28
C ASN A 116 -22.44 11.50 -21.75
N ASP A 117 -21.21 11.07 -22.07
CA ASP A 117 -20.65 11.13 -23.42
C ASP A 117 -20.50 9.72 -24.05
N PRO A 118 -21.52 9.21 -24.77
CA PRO A 118 -21.53 7.82 -25.25
C PRO A 118 -20.44 7.51 -26.28
N GLY A 119 -19.84 8.54 -26.89
CA GLY A 119 -18.75 8.40 -27.84
C GLY A 119 -17.39 8.07 -27.21
N VAL A 120 -17.19 8.29 -25.91
CA VAL A 120 -15.89 8.16 -25.23
C VAL A 120 -15.62 6.72 -24.74
N LEU A 121 -16.68 5.99 -24.37
CA LEU A 121 -16.60 4.56 -24.00
C LEU A 121 -15.94 3.67 -25.05
N PRO A 122 -16.39 3.64 -26.33
CA PRO A 122 -15.76 2.81 -27.35
C PRO A 122 -14.32 3.25 -27.64
N ARG A 123 -14.03 4.55 -27.54
CA ARG A 123 -12.69 5.13 -27.75
C ARG A 123 -11.68 4.59 -26.74
N ILE A 124 -12.00 4.66 -25.45
CA ILE A 124 -11.16 4.12 -24.38
C ILE A 124 -11.11 2.59 -24.46
N GLY A 125 -12.23 1.95 -24.81
CA GLY A 125 -12.30 0.50 -25.00
C GLY A 125 -11.29 -0.02 -26.03
N VAL A 126 -11.21 0.62 -27.20
CA VAL A 126 -10.24 0.24 -28.25
C VAL A 126 -8.80 0.40 -27.76
N ILE A 127 -8.48 1.50 -27.06
CA ILE A 127 -7.15 1.75 -26.51
C ILE A 127 -6.78 0.71 -25.43
N ALA A 128 -7.72 0.35 -24.56
CA ALA A 128 -7.51 -0.66 -23.53
C ALA A 128 -7.29 -2.05 -24.14
N VAL A 129 -8.09 -2.41 -25.15
CA VAL A 129 -7.96 -3.68 -25.88
C VAL A 129 -6.65 -3.74 -26.66
N SER A 130 -6.17 -2.64 -27.24
CA SER A 130 -4.89 -2.62 -27.93
C SER A 130 -3.70 -2.74 -26.97
N GLY A 131 -3.76 -2.11 -25.79
CA GLY A 131 -2.75 -2.25 -24.74
C GLY A 131 -2.65 -3.69 -24.21
N LEU A 132 -3.79 -4.26 -23.81
CA LEU A 132 -3.86 -5.68 -23.38
C LEU A 132 -3.48 -6.62 -24.53
N GLY A 133 -3.97 -6.34 -25.74
CA GLY A 133 -3.63 -7.08 -26.95
C GLY A 133 -2.13 -7.10 -27.22
N GLY A 134 -1.43 -5.98 -27.02
CA GLY A 134 0.03 -5.92 -27.18
C GLY A 134 0.80 -6.72 -26.14
N ILE A 135 0.33 -6.76 -24.89
CA ILE A 135 0.92 -7.61 -23.84
C ILE A 135 0.70 -9.09 -24.15
N VAL A 136 -0.53 -9.44 -24.54
CA VAL A 136 -0.91 -10.82 -24.89
C VAL A 136 -0.15 -11.28 -26.13
N LEU A 137 -0.09 -10.49 -27.20
CA LEU A 137 0.63 -10.87 -28.43
C LEU A 137 2.15 -10.92 -28.21
N GLY A 138 2.67 -10.13 -27.25
CA GLY A 138 4.05 -10.15 -26.79
C GLY A 138 4.39 -11.28 -25.82
N TYR A 139 3.46 -12.17 -25.44
CA TYR A 139 3.68 -13.16 -24.37
C TYR A 139 4.94 -14.02 -24.56
N LYS A 140 5.23 -14.36 -25.81
CA LYS A 140 6.34 -15.24 -26.23
C LYS A 140 7.67 -14.50 -26.41
N GLY A 141 7.71 -13.19 -26.16
CA GLY A 141 8.91 -12.36 -26.20
C GLY A 141 9.46 -11.99 -24.82
N GLY A 142 10.62 -11.31 -24.80
CA GLY A 142 11.18 -10.70 -23.59
C GLY A 142 10.39 -9.47 -23.12
N VAL A 143 10.71 -8.96 -21.93
CA VAL A 143 10.00 -7.82 -21.31
C VAL A 143 10.00 -6.57 -22.18
N LEU A 144 11.10 -6.27 -22.88
CA LEU A 144 11.21 -5.12 -23.78
C LEU A 144 10.26 -5.21 -24.98
N ARG A 145 10.09 -6.41 -25.55
CA ARG A 145 9.17 -6.60 -26.67
C ARG A 145 7.72 -6.44 -26.22
N LYS A 146 7.39 -6.86 -25.00
CA LYS A 146 6.06 -6.69 -24.40
C LYS A 146 5.73 -5.22 -24.16
N THR A 147 6.67 -4.46 -23.58
CA THR A 147 6.45 -3.03 -23.30
C THR A 147 6.39 -2.21 -24.57
N LEU A 148 7.33 -2.41 -25.51
CA LEU A 148 7.33 -1.68 -26.78
C LEU A 148 6.11 -2.01 -27.64
N LEU A 149 5.69 -3.27 -27.71
CA LEU A 149 4.52 -3.66 -28.49
C LEU A 149 3.21 -3.12 -27.90
N SER A 150 3.08 -3.12 -26.57
CA SER A 150 1.91 -2.53 -25.92
C SER A 150 1.86 -1.02 -26.06
N THR A 151 2.98 -0.30 -25.86
CA THR A 151 3.00 1.16 -26.01
C THR A 151 2.75 1.60 -27.45
N THR A 152 3.31 0.91 -28.45
CA THR A 152 3.09 1.22 -29.86
C THR A 152 1.66 0.93 -30.32
N LEU A 153 1.07 -0.19 -29.89
CA LEU A 153 -0.33 -0.50 -30.19
C LEU A 153 -1.30 0.45 -29.48
N MET A 154 -1.01 0.79 -28.23
CA MET A 154 -1.80 1.78 -27.50
C MET A 154 -1.71 3.16 -28.15
N LEU A 155 -0.50 3.59 -28.55
CA LEU A 155 -0.28 4.88 -29.19
C LEU A 155 -0.93 4.97 -30.57
N SER A 156 -0.80 3.93 -31.40
CA SER A 156 -1.46 3.88 -32.71
C SER A 156 -2.99 3.88 -32.57
N ALA A 157 -3.54 3.13 -31.62
CA ALA A 157 -4.96 3.18 -31.30
C ALA A 157 -5.39 4.59 -30.85
N ALA A 158 -4.61 5.23 -29.97
CA ALA A 158 -4.89 6.59 -29.52
C ALA A 158 -4.85 7.60 -30.68
N ALA A 159 -3.89 7.48 -31.60
CA ALA A 159 -3.78 8.37 -32.78
C ALA A 159 -4.99 8.24 -33.72
N VAL A 160 -5.48 7.02 -33.95
CA VAL A 160 -6.69 6.78 -34.76
C VAL A 160 -7.95 7.28 -34.05
N CYS A 161 -7.96 7.17 -32.73
CA CYS A 161 -9.10 7.49 -31.87
C CYS A 161 -9.24 9.00 -31.56
N TYR A 162 -8.12 9.75 -31.61
CA TYR A 162 -8.02 11.19 -31.35
C TYR A 162 -7.17 11.92 -32.43
N PRO A 163 -7.65 11.97 -33.69
CA PRO A 163 -6.84 12.46 -34.82
C PRO A 163 -6.50 13.96 -34.73
N ASN A 164 -7.42 14.79 -34.24
CA ASN A 164 -7.21 16.24 -34.14
C ASN A 164 -6.09 16.60 -33.15
N GLU A 165 -6.08 15.94 -32.00
CA GLU A 165 -5.03 16.10 -30.99
C GLU A 165 -3.70 15.50 -31.46
N ALA A 166 -3.74 14.35 -32.15
CA ALA A 166 -2.56 13.70 -32.70
C ALA A 166 -1.82 14.61 -33.71
N VAL A 167 -2.55 15.32 -34.58
CA VAL A 167 -1.94 16.26 -35.54
C VAL A 167 -1.25 17.41 -34.82
N ALA A 168 -1.90 18.01 -33.82
CA ALA A 168 -1.34 19.14 -33.07
C ALA A 168 -0.06 18.77 -32.29
N ILE A 169 -0.03 17.57 -31.71
CA ILE A 169 1.14 17.05 -31.00
C ILE A 169 2.24 16.67 -31.99
N SER A 170 1.88 16.10 -33.15
CA SER A 170 2.85 15.68 -34.17
C SER A 170 3.64 16.84 -34.74
N THR A 171 3.01 17.99 -35.01
CA THR A 171 3.71 19.16 -35.58
C THR A 171 4.68 19.76 -34.56
N SER A 172 4.20 20.02 -33.35
CA SER A 172 4.99 20.58 -32.25
C SER A 172 6.13 19.64 -31.81
N GLY A 173 5.90 18.32 -31.86
CA GLY A 173 6.90 17.32 -31.55
C GLY A 173 7.97 17.19 -32.63
N TYR A 174 7.56 17.25 -33.90
CA TYR A 174 8.47 17.16 -35.04
C TYR A 174 9.52 18.28 -35.00
N ASP A 175 9.10 19.53 -34.80
CA ASP A 175 10.01 20.68 -34.76
C ASP A 175 11.06 20.54 -33.65
N LYS A 176 10.66 20.05 -32.47
CA LYS A 176 11.55 19.80 -31.33
C LYS A 176 12.53 18.66 -31.60
N VAL A 177 12.07 17.58 -32.23
CA VAL A 177 12.91 16.43 -32.58
C VAL A 177 13.91 16.81 -33.67
N VAL A 178 13.50 17.60 -34.66
CA VAL A 178 14.42 18.11 -35.70
C VAL A 178 15.44 19.07 -35.09
N ALA A 179 15.04 19.95 -34.16
CA ALA A 179 15.97 20.82 -33.44
C ALA A 179 16.99 20.01 -32.64
N LEU A 180 16.55 19.07 -31.81
CA LEU A 180 17.42 18.19 -31.03
C LEU A 180 18.34 17.37 -31.95
N ALA A 181 17.81 16.81 -33.04
CA ALA A 181 18.61 16.07 -34.00
C ALA A 181 19.69 16.94 -34.63
N LYS A 182 19.36 18.19 -34.98
CA LYS A 182 20.33 19.17 -35.50
C LYS A 182 21.40 19.49 -34.47
N ASP A 183 21.02 19.73 -33.22
CA ASP A 183 21.93 20.00 -32.11
C ASP A 183 22.85 18.79 -31.84
N PHE A 184 22.30 17.58 -31.90
CA PHE A 184 23.04 16.32 -31.73
C PHE A 184 24.04 16.09 -32.87
N TRP A 185 23.64 16.31 -34.13
CA TRP A 185 24.54 16.21 -35.29
C TRP A 185 25.65 17.27 -35.25
N GLN A 186 25.33 18.50 -34.82
CA GLN A 186 26.32 19.56 -34.63
C GLN A 186 27.26 19.28 -33.45
N SER A 187 26.78 18.62 -32.40
CA SER A 187 27.58 18.22 -31.23
C SER A 187 28.49 17.01 -31.48
N SER A 188 28.20 16.16 -32.48
CA SER A 188 28.92 14.91 -32.74
C SER A 188 29.90 14.97 -33.91
N GLY A 189 29.85 16.02 -34.75
CA GLY A 189 30.83 16.26 -35.81
C GLY A 189 32.13 16.92 -35.29
N PRO A 190 33.31 16.62 -35.85
CA PRO A 190 34.53 17.34 -35.52
C PRO A 190 34.48 18.73 -36.19
N GLY A 191 34.02 19.73 -35.43
CA GLY A 191 34.19 21.15 -35.70
C GLY A 191 33.20 21.81 -36.67
N SER A 192 32.26 22.59 -36.13
CA SER A 192 31.92 23.92 -36.64
C SER A 192 31.06 24.71 -35.64
N SER A 193 31.66 25.78 -35.10
CA SER A 193 31.08 27.10 -34.75
C SER A 193 29.73 27.18 -34.03
N GLY A 194 29.75 27.79 -32.84
CA GLY A 194 28.56 28.08 -32.05
C GLY A 194 27.58 29.10 -32.64
N LYS A 195 26.37 29.06 -32.07
CA LYS A 195 25.42 30.17 -31.91
C LYS A 195 24.24 29.65 -31.07
N SER A 196 24.29 29.78 -29.75
CA SER A 196 23.08 29.79 -28.93
C SER A 196 22.66 31.26 -28.78
N LYS A 197 21.72 31.68 -29.63
CA LYS A 197 20.87 32.81 -29.31
C LYS A 197 19.86 32.30 -28.28
N ASP A 198 20.00 32.78 -27.05
CA ASP A 198 18.93 32.84 -26.10
C ASP A 198 17.74 33.54 -26.75
N GLU A 199 16.59 32.87 -26.83
CA GLU A 199 15.32 33.57 -26.85
C GLU A 199 14.34 32.78 -25.98
N SER A 200 14.35 33.17 -24.70
CA SER A 200 13.21 33.03 -23.82
C SER A 200 11.97 33.60 -24.51
N LYS A 201 10.88 32.84 -24.50
CA LYS A 201 9.55 33.45 -24.52
C LYS A 201 8.62 32.69 -23.59
N ASP A 202 8.67 33.19 -22.37
CA ASP A 202 7.58 33.22 -21.40
C ASP A 202 6.25 33.65 -22.06
N LYS A 203 5.17 33.25 -21.39
CA LYS A 203 3.71 33.48 -21.57
C LYS A 203 2.97 32.16 -21.83
N GLY A 204 2.28 31.55 -20.87
CA GLY A 204 1.78 32.13 -19.62
C GLY A 204 0.78 33.24 -19.93
N GLU A 205 -0.47 32.90 -20.24
CA GLU A 205 -1.64 33.74 -19.93
C GLU A 205 -2.95 33.01 -20.28
N SER A 206 -3.73 32.80 -19.22
CA SER A 206 -5.21 32.73 -19.12
C SER A 206 -5.97 31.54 -19.70
#